data_AF-A0AA35Q7A4-F1
#
_entry.id   AF-A0AA35Q7A4-F1
#
_cell.length_a   1.000
_cell.length_b   1.000
_cell.length_c   1.000
_cell.angle_alpha   90.00
_cell.angle_beta   90.00
_cell.angle_gamma   90.00
#
_symmetry.space_group_name_H-M   'P 1'
#
loop_
_entity.id
_entity.type
_entity.pdbx_description
1 polymer ?
#
loop_
_entity_poly.entity_id
_entity_poly.type
_entity_poly.pdbx_seq_one_letter_code
_entity_poly.pdbx_strand_id
1 'polypeptide(L)'
;MEAYFKKTIHDLEEGYQEAVPNSVPRRNCLEAGRTFERRPEKIYPGQMKMPRAPRKEKPPEPEFKYVQDMVNLLGTPFERVFKLDESQATFISPALMQGVPVGKMEEYMEHWESSWCSIDIWKNHTKDPRNAFVKRTKSECERVMANFGPDSEFHPNQLLTAVALPSDGLCNSRLPVDICPYLETLQPLHDAGVLKMRPLDFIRWRLIDKFNQRKKRVWPKPVKSAVRNLRFCSRKTRDHLMRYAMRLGNLDPIEWEEFMDEYRRKNSTSLQDED
;
A
#
# COMPACT_ATOMS: atom_id res chain seq x y z
N MET A 1 5.91 -2.38 29.15
CA MET A 1 5.70 -2.18 27.70
C MET A 1 6.11 -0.77 27.26
N GLU A 2 5.70 0.28 27.97
CA GLU A 2 6.04 1.68 27.69
C GLU A 2 7.56 1.97 27.56
N ALA A 3 8.40 1.36 28.40
CA ALA A 3 9.87 1.49 28.32
C ALA A 3 10.48 0.87 27.05
N TYR A 4 9.88 -0.18 26.50
CA TYR A 4 10.30 -0.81 25.24
C TYR A 4 9.86 0.02 24.03
N PHE A 5 8.76 0.78 24.16
CA PHE A 5 8.24 1.66 23.12
C PHE A 5 8.99 2.99 23.05
N LYS A 6 9.34 3.60 24.20
CA LYS A 6 10.28 4.74 24.24
C LYS A 6 11.60 4.38 23.57
N LYS A 7 12.10 3.17 23.80
CA LYS A 7 13.27 2.64 23.09
C LYS A 7 13.05 2.51 21.56
N THR A 8 11.87 2.12 21.10
CA THR A 8 11.59 1.99 19.65
C THR A 8 11.51 3.36 18.95
N ILE A 9 10.96 4.39 19.60
CA ILE A 9 10.94 5.76 19.07
C ILE A 9 12.36 6.36 19.13
N HIS A 10 13.07 6.17 20.25
CA HIS A 10 14.46 6.56 20.42
C HIS A 10 15.39 5.91 19.39
N ASP A 11 15.25 4.61 19.11
CA ASP A 11 16.04 3.91 18.09
C ASP A 11 15.72 4.41 16.65
N LEU A 12 14.52 4.98 16.43
CA LEU A 12 14.15 5.64 15.16
C LEU A 12 14.71 7.07 15.07
N GLU A 13 14.84 7.75 16.20
CA GLU A 13 15.37 9.11 16.33
C GLU A 13 16.91 9.14 16.36
N GLU A 14 17.59 8.21 17.01
CA GLU A 14 19.07 8.12 17.04
C GLU A 14 19.66 7.73 15.68
N GLY A 15 18.95 6.91 14.90
CA GLY A 15 19.31 6.66 13.49
C GLY A 15 19.23 7.91 12.59
N TYR A 16 18.71 9.03 13.10
CA TYR A 16 18.63 10.32 12.42
C TYR A 16 19.87 11.20 12.64
N GLN A 17 20.66 11.00 13.71
CA GLN A 17 21.82 11.85 14.02
C GLN A 17 23.14 11.44 13.35
N GLU A 18 23.22 10.24 12.76
CA GLU A 18 24.41 9.82 12.00
C GLU A 18 24.17 9.79 10.49
N ALA A 19 23.85 10.94 9.89
CA ALA A 19 24.13 11.21 8.47
C ALA A 19 23.87 12.68 8.12
N VAL A 20 24.72 13.59 8.59
CA VAL A 20 24.98 14.84 7.86
C VAL A 20 26.34 14.71 7.17
N PRO A 21 26.42 14.24 5.92
CA PRO A 21 27.58 14.56 5.12
C PRO A 21 27.44 16.01 4.68
N ASN A 22 28.42 16.81 5.10
CA ASN A 22 28.70 18.15 4.61
C ASN A 22 28.44 18.28 3.10
N SER A 23 27.76 19.37 2.76
CA SER A 23 27.82 20.10 1.48
C SER A 23 28.82 19.54 0.45
N VAL A 24 28.32 18.75 -0.50
CA VAL A 24 29.05 18.48 -1.76
C VAL A 24 28.58 19.50 -2.81
N PRO A 25 29.49 20.24 -3.47
CA PRO A 25 29.13 21.19 -4.52
C PRO A 25 28.48 20.47 -5.71
N ARG A 26 27.36 21.02 -6.20
CA ARG A 26 26.73 20.61 -7.46
C ARG A 26 27.74 20.75 -8.60
N ARG A 27 28.18 19.63 -9.18
CA ARG A 27 28.91 19.65 -10.46
C ARG A 27 27.94 20.02 -11.57
N ASN A 28 28.26 21.11 -12.27
CA ASN A 28 27.69 21.49 -13.55
C ASN A 28 27.92 20.37 -14.57
N CYS A 29 26.84 19.82 -15.12
CA CYS A 29 26.88 19.00 -16.33
C CYS A 29 26.50 19.87 -17.52
N LEU A 30 27.47 20.62 -18.02
CA LEU A 30 27.47 21.14 -19.38
C LEU A 30 28.51 20.34 -20.18
N GLU A 31 28.14 20.03 -21.42
CA GLU A 31 28.99 19.52 -22.50
C GLU A 31 29.41 18.05 -22.48
N ALA A 32 28.72 17.26 -23.30
CA ALA A 32 29.37 16.37 -24.27
C ALA A 32 28.34 15.93 -25.31
N GLY A 33 28.35 16.57 -26.48
CA GLY A 33 27.70 16.03 -27.67
C GLY A 33 28.37 14.72 -28.07
N ARG A 34 27.59 13.64 -28.15
CA ARG A 34 27.97 12.43 -28.89
C ARG A 34 26.86 12.10 -29.87
N THR A 35 27.24 12.11 -31.14
CA THR A 35 26.47 11.62 -32.28
C THR A 35 26.16 10.13 -32.08
N PHE A 36 24.89 9.78 -32.23
CA PHE A 36 24.39 8.41 -32.13
C PHE A 36 24.48 7.78 -33.54
N GLU A 37 25.57 7.08 -33.84
CA GLU A 37 25.62 6.24 -35.04
C GLU A 37 24.67 5.04 -34.86
N ARG A 38 23.73 4.89 -35.81
CA ARG A 38 22.79 3.77 -35.85
C ARG A 38 23.57 2.47 -36.08
N ARG A 39 23.49 1.53 -35.14
CA ARG A 39 23.90 0.13 -35.40
C ARG A 39 22.96 -0.50 -36.44
N PRO A 40 23.48 -1.29 -37.39
CA PRO A 40 22.66 -2.02 -38.33
C PRO A 40 21.88 -3.15 -37.63
N GLU A 41 20.61 -3.31 -38.03
CA GLU A 41 19.73 -4.39 -37.61
C GLU A 41 20.30 -5.74 -38.05
N LYS A 42 20.58 -6.62 -37.09
CA LYS A 42 20.87 -8.02 -37.37
C LYS A 42 19.56 -8.74 -37.63
N ILE A 43 19.30 -9.08 -38.90
CA ILE A 43 18.24 -10.00 -39.31
C ILE A 43 18.74 -11.42 -39.02
N TYR A 44 18.10 -12.12 -38.07
CA TYR A 44 18.35 -13.56 -37.84
C TYR A 44 17.28 -14.38 -38.58
N PRO A 45 17.67 -15.29 -39.49
CA PRO A 45 16.73 -16.20 -40.13
C PRO A 45 16.37 -17.36 -39.19
N GLY A 46 15.08 -17.68 -39.08
CA GLY A 46 14.58 -18.90 -38.43
C GLY A 46 14.04 -18.70 -37.00
N GLN A 47 12.88 -18.05 -36.86
CA GLN A 47 12.12 -18.15 -35.61
C GLN A 47 11.37 -19.50 -35.56
N MET A 48 11.97 -20.49 -34.90
CA MET A 48 11.23 -21.64 -34.40
C MET A 48 10.15 -21.14 -33.43
N LYS A 49 8.87 -21.43 -33.73
CA LYS A 49 7.76 -21.15 -32.82
C LYS A 49 7.93 -22.03 -31.58
N MET A 50 8.40 -21.43 -30.49
CA MET A 50 8.44 -22.08 -29.19
C MET A 50 7.02 -22.53 -28.81
N PRO A 51 6.82 -23.78 -28.35
CA PRO A 51 5.53 -24.24 -27.88
C PRO A 51 5.02 -23.31 -26.79
N ARG A 52 3.73 -22.92 -26.89
CA ARG A 52 3.08 -22.09 -25.88
C ARG A 52 3.25 -22.79 -24.53
N ALA A 53 3.82 -22.07 -23.56
CA ALA A 53 3.93 -22.54 -22.20
C ALA A 53 2.57 -23.06 -21.71
N PRO A 54 2.53 -24.19 -20.98
CA PRO A 54 1.28 -24.75 -20.49
C PRO A 54 0.50 -23.69 -19.73
N ARG A 55 -0.82 -23.65 -20.00
CA ARG A 55 -1.77 -22.75 -19.35
C ARG A 55 -1.59 -22.96 -17.85
N LYS A 56 -1.17 -21.92 -17.13
CA LYS A 56 -0.99 -22.00 -15.68
C LYS A 56 -2.28 -22.56 -15.08
N GLU A 57 -2.17 -23.69 -14.38
CA GLU A 57 -3.30 -24.33 -13.72
C GLU A 57 -4.03 -23.30 -12.84
N LYS A 58 -5.36 -23.41 -12.84
CA LYS A 58 -6.23 -22.56 -12.02
C LYS A 58 -5.72 -22.68 -10.58
N PRO A 59 -5.50 -21.56 -9.85
CA PRO A 59 -5.04 -21.64 -8.48
C PRO A 59 -5.96 -22.57 -7.68
N PRO A 60 -5.42 -23.41 -6.77
CA PRO A 60 -6.24 -24.29 -5.97
C PRO A 60 -7.37 -23.50 -5.30
N GLU A 61 -8.56 -24.10 -5.23
CA GLU A 61 -9.66 -23.54 -4.48
C GLU A 61 -9.22 -23.27 -3.03
N PRO A 62 -9.64 -22.16 -2.42
CA PRO A 62 -9.32 -21.88 -1.03
C PRO A 62 -9.76 -23.04 -0.14
N GLU A 63 -8.81 -23.64 0.59
CA GLU A 63 -9.18 -24.56 1.67
C GLU A 63 -10.09 -23.84 2.66
N PHE A 64 -11.09 -24.54 3.19
CA PHE A 64 -12.14 -23.97 4.05
C PHE A 64 -11.59 -23.14 5.22
N LYS A 65 -10.45 -23.54 5.79
CA LYS A 65 -9.74 -22.79 6.84
C LYS A 65 -9.41 -21.34 6.43
N TYR A 66 -8.96 -21.12 5.19
CA TYR A 66 -8.65 -19.77 4.70
C TYR A 66 -9.90 -18.92 4.52
N VAL A 67 -11.05 -19.55 4.22
CA VAL A 67 -12.32 -18.84 4.08
C VAL A 67 -12.75 -18.27 5.43
N GLN A 68 -12.68 -19.08 6.50
CA GLN A 68 -13.02 -18.60 7.84
C GLN A 68 -12.07 -17.50 8.32
N ASP A 69 -10.75 -17.69 8.14
CA ASP A 69 -9.74 -16.68 8.49
C ASP A 69 -9.97 -15.36 7.74
N MET A 70 -10.40 -15.45 6.47
CA MET A 70 -10.73 -14.29 5.66
C MET A 70 -12.02 -13.61 6.11
N VAL A 71 -13.09 -14.34 6.40
CA VAL A 71 -14.35 -13.73 6.90
C VAL A 71 -14.10 -13.06 8.25
N ASN A 72 -13.33 -13.69 9.13
CA ASN A 72 -12.89 -13.09 10.39
C ASN A 72 -12.07 -11.81 10.15
N LEU A 73 -11.18 -11.83 9.15
CA LEU A 73 -10.37 -10.67 8.78
C LEU A 73 -11.23 -9.52 8.25
N LEU A 74 -12.12 -9.77 7.28
CA LEU A 74 -13.00 -8.76 6.69
C LEU A 74 -14.03 -8.24 7.70
N GLY A 75 -14.49 -9.12 8.59
CA GLY A 75 -15.39 -8.83 9.69
C GLY A 75 -14.76 -8.11 10.88
N THR A 76 -13.44 -7.85 10.87
CA THR A 76 -12.77 -7.14 11.96
C THR A 76 -13.17 -5.67 11.94
N PRO A 77 -13.77 -5.12 13.01
CA PRO A 77 -14.19 -3.72 13.05
C PRO A 77 -13.01 -2.77 13.34
N PHE A 78 -13.21 -1.48 13.07
CA PHE A 78 -12.17 -0.45 13.17
C PHE A 78 -11.58 -0.34 14.58
N GLU A 79 -12.45 -0.33 15.58
CA GLU A 79 -12.13 -0.12 17.00
C GLU A 79 -11.32 -1.29 17.59
N ARG A 80 -11.33 -2.46 16.93
CA ARG A 80 -10.54 -3.62 17.33
C ARG A 80 -9.07 -3.47 16.97
N VAL A 81 -8.76 -2.69 15.93
CA VAL A 81 -7.40 -2.53 15.40
C VAL A 81 -6.82 -1.18 15.78
N PHE A 82 -7.62 -0.13 15.63
CA PHE A 82 -7.22 1.24 15.83
C PHE A 82 -7.80 1.80 17.12
N LYS A 83 -7.01 2.61 17.81
CA LYS A 83 -7.50 3.44 18.90
C LYS A 83 -7.21 4.89 18.56
N LEU A 84 -8.18 5.74 18.85
CA LEU A 84 -8.09 7.17 18.69
C LEU A 84 -7.85 7.84 20.04
N ASP A 85 -7.40 9.08 20.00
CA ASP A 85 -7.36 9.95 21.18
C ASP A 85 -8.77 10.33 21.65
N GLU A 86 -8.85 11.04 22.78
CA GLU A 86 -10.14 11.47 23.36
C GLU A 86 -10.94 12.37 22.41
N SER A 87 -10.24 13.18 21.59
CA SER A 87 -10.86 14.06 20.59
C SER A 87 -11.34 13.34 19.33
N GLN A 88 -10.97 12.06 19.15
CA GLN A 88 -11.13 11.27 17.94
C GLN A 88 -10.48 11.88 16.68
N ALA A 89 -9.59 12.86 16.83
CA ALA A 89 -8.94 13.53 15.72
C ALA A 89 -7.69 12.79 15.25
N THR A 90 -7.03 12.04 16.15
CA THR A 90 -5.75 11.38 15.85
C THR A 90 -5.68 9.95 16.34
N PHE A 91 -4.86 9.13 15.68
CA PHE A 91 -4.60 7.76 16.11
C PHE A 91 -3.60 7.73 17.28
N ILE A 92 -3.87 6.92 18.30
CA ILE A 92 -2.92 6.60 19.39
C ILE A 92 -2.36 5.18 19.26
N SER A 93 -3.06 4.29 18.56
CA SER A 93 -2.64 2.92 18.32
C SER A 93 -3.13 2.43 16.96
N PRO A 94 -2.34 1.62 16.24
CA PRO A 94 -1.03 1.08 16.60
C PRO A 94 0.11 2.09 16.43
N ALA A 95 1.31 1.79 16.93
CA ALA A 95 2.47 2.72 16.94
C ALA A 95 2.82 3.32 15.57
N LEU A 96 2.64 2.57 14.48
CA LEU A 96 2.88 3.08 13.11
C LEU A 96 1.80 4.05 12.60
N MET A 97 0.78 4.31 13.39
CA MET A 97 -0.27 5.30 13.13
C MET A 97 -0.27 6.43 14.14
N GLN A 98 0.54 6.38 15.20
CA GLN A 98 0.48 7.37 16.27
C GLN A 98 0.67 8.80 15.72
N GLY A 99 -0.25 9.70 16.08
CA GLY A 99 -0.27 11.10 15.64
C GLY A 99 -0.85 11.34 14.25
N VAL A 100 -1.16 10.30 13.48
CA VAL A 100 -1.79 10.45 12.16
C VAL A 100 -3.20 11.03 12.35
N PRO A 101 -3.61 12.04 11.57
CA PRO A 101 -4.98 12.56 11.62
C PRO A 101 -5.97 11.58 10.99
N VAL A 102 -7.17 11.50 11.59
CA VAL A 102 -8.29 10.66 11.10
C VAL A 102 -8.97 11.29 9.90
N GLY A 103 -9.23 12.60 9.96
CA GLY A 103 -9.75 13.41 8.85
C GLY A 103 -8.66 13.79 7.85
N LYS A 104 -9.03 14.40 6.72
CA LYS A 104 -8.08 14.82 5.68
C LYS A 104 -6.97 15.68 6.26
N MET A 105 -5.74 15.32 5.95
CA MET A 105 -4.58 16.10 6.37
C MET A 105 -4.41 17.34 5.50
N GLU A 106 -4.16 18.47 6.16
CA GLU A 106 -3.87 19.76 5.54
C GLU A 106 -2.43 20.20 5.86
N GLU A 107 -1.87 21.12 5.07
CA GLU A 107 -0.47 21.56 5.18
C GLU A 107 -0.13 22.31 6.48
N TYR A 108 -1.15 22.82 7.19
CA TYR A 108 -0.98 23.52 8.47
C TYR A 108 -1.04 22.59 9.69
N MET A 109 -1.32 21.31 9.51
CA MET A 109 -1.42 20.36 10.62
C MET A 109 -0.05 19.98 11.17
N GLU A 110 0.04 19.65 12.46
CA GLU A 110 1.30 19.25 13.11
C GLU A 110 1.96 18.02 12.47
N HIS A 111 1.16 17.06 11.99
CA HIS A 111 1.67 15.87 11.30
C HIS A 111 2.26 16.19 9.91
N TRP A 112 2.02 17.37 9.35
CA TRP A 112 2.55 17.76 8.04
C TRP A 112 4.03 18.17 8.14
N GLU A 113 4.86 17.57 7.28
CA GLU A 113 6.26 17.97 7.12
C GLU A 113 6.41 18.88 5.91
N SER A 114 7.05 20.04 6.07
CA SER A 114 7.22 21.03 4.99
C SER A 114 8.04 20.53 3.80
N SER A 115 8.78 19.43 3.97
CA SER A 115 9.53 18.77 2.89
C SER A 115 8.67 17.83 2.03
N TRP A 116 7.43 17.56 2.42
CA TRP A 116 6.52 16.72 1.65
C TRP A 116 5.94 17.48 0.46
N CYS A 117 5.88 16.80 -0.68
CA CYS A 117 5.20 17.37 -1.85
C CYS A 117 3.69 17.20 -1.73
N SER A 118 2.94 18.22 -2.15
CA SER A 118 1.49 18.13 -2.29
C SER A 118 1.10 17.18 -3.44
N ILE A 119 -0.12 16.65 -3.36
CA ILE A 119 -0.67 15.79 -4.42
C ILE A 119 -0.87 16.57 -5.74
N ASP A 120 -1.07 17.88 -5.69
CA ASP A 120 -1.21 18.72 -6.88
C ASP A 120 0.13 18.90 -7.61
N ILE A 121 1.22 19.03 -6.86
CA ILE A 121 2.58 19.00 -7.42
C ILE A 121 2.79 17.64 -8.11
N TRP A 122 2.39 16.54 -7.48
CA TRP A 122 2.49 15.20 -8.08
C TRP A 122 1.80 15.10 -9.44
N LYS A 123 0.59 15.67 -9.59
CA LYS A 123 -0.15 15.71 -10.86
C LYS A 123 0.63 16.43 -11.95
N ASN A 124 1.28 17.55 -11.61
CA ASN A 124 2.00 18.39 -12.56
C ASN A 124 3.34 17.77 -13.03
N HIS A 125 3.97 16.92 -12.22
CA HIS A 125 5.22 16.23 -12.59
C HIS A 125 5.08 15.26 -13.78
N THR A 126 3.87 14.83 -14.14
CA THR A 126 3.65 14.00 -15.34
C THR A 126 3.89 14.73 -16.66
N LYS A 127 3.98 16.06 -16.61
CA LYS A 127 4.25 16.92 -17.77
C LYS A 127 5.73 17.27 -17.94
N ASP A 128 6.60 16.95 -16.97
CA ASP A 128 8.03 17.27 -17.05
C ASP A 128 8.81 16.14 -17.76
N PRO A 129 9.33 16.38 -18.98
CA PRO A 129 10.11 15.38 -19.72
C PRO A 129 11.42 14.97 -19.02
N ARG A 130 11.89 15.71 -17.99
CA ARG A 130 13.11 15.41 -17.24
C ARG A 130 12.91 14.44 -16.07
N ASN A 131 11.66 14.21 -15.62
CA ASN A 131 11.32 13.27 -14.54
C ASN A 131 11.01 11.85 -15.05
N ALA A 132 11.78 11.38 -16.04
CA ALA A 132 11.57 10.13 -16.76
C ALA A 132 11.63 8.83 -15.92
N PHE A 133 12.03 8.90 -14.64
CA PHE A 133 12.18 7.73 -13.77
C PHE A 133 10.86 7.07 -13.37
N VAL A 134 9.72 7.76 -13.47
CA VAL A 134 8.38 7.15 -13.36
C VAL A 134 7.47 7.80 -14.40
N LYS A 135 7.54 7.37 -15.67
CA LYS A 135 6.45 7.68 -16.62
C LYS A 135 5.17 7.04 -16.09
N ARG A 136 4.27 7.86 -15.54
CA ARG A 136 2.94 7.42 -15.09
C ARG A 136 1.95 7.62 -16.22
N THR A 137 0.99 6.71 -16.36
CA THR A 137 -0.07 6.87 -17.37
C THR A 137 -1.06 7.94 -16.91
N LYS A 138 -1.78 8.55 -17.86
CA LYS A 138 -2.89 9.46 -17.54
C LYS A 138 -3.92 8.80 -16.62
N SER A 139 -4.25 7.53 -16.89
CA SER A 139 -5.17 6.73 -16.08
C SER A 139 -4.68 6.49 -14.64
N GLU A 140 -3.38 6.29 -14.42
CA GLU A 140 -2.82 6.19 -13.06
C GLU A 140 -2.98 7.50 -12.29
N CYS A 141 -2.84 8.64 -12.99
CA CYS A 141 -3.00 9.95 -12.37
C CYS A 141 -4.45 10.22 -11.98
N GLU A 142 -5.38 9.95 -12.89
CA GLU A 142 -6.81 10.11 -12.65
C GLU A 142 -7.26 9.28 -11.44
N ARG A 143 -6.81 8.02 -11.33
CA ARG A 143 -7.13 7.15 -10.19
C ARG A 143 -6.57 7.65 -8.88
N VAL A 144 -5.32 8.11 -8.87
CA VAL A 144 -4.72 8.70 -7.66
C VAL A 144 -5.48 9.96 -7.25
N MET A 145 -5.84 10.84 -8.20
CA MET A 145 -6.63 12.04 -7.88
C MET A 145 -8.04 11.70 -7.40
N ALA A 146 -8.67 10.65 -7.93
CA ALA A 146 -9.98 10.20 -7.44
C ALA A 146 -9.90 9.68 -5.99
N ASN A 147 -8.82 8.99 -5.62
CA ASN A 147 -8.68 8.40 -4.28
C ASN A 147 -7.98 9.31 -3.25
N PHE A 148 -7.18 10.28 -3.68
CA PHE A 148 -6.31 11.10 -2.81
C PHE A 148 -6.26 12.59 -3.18
N GLY A 149 -7.08 13.03 -4.14
CA GLY A 149 -7.10 14.42 -4.60
C GLY A 149 -7.81 15.38 -3.64
N PRO A 150 -8.06 16.63 -4.09
CA PRO A 150 -8.74 17.67 -3.30
C PRO A 150 -10.11 17.25 -2.75
N ASP A 151 -10.85 16.42 -3.47
CA ASP A 151 -12.18 15.96 -3.06
C ASP A 151 -12.15 14.65 -2.27
N SER A 152 -10.98 14.04 -2.08
CA SER A 152 -10.83 12.84 -1.25
C SER A 152 -10.80 13.18 0.25
N GLU A 153 -11.29 12.26 1.07
CA GLU A 153 -11.20 12.31 2.53
C GLU A 153 -9.77 12.10 3.06
N PHE A 154 -8.83 11.67 2.21
CA PHE A 154 -7.50 11.25 2.64
C PHE A 154 -6.37 11.76 1.76
N HIS A 155 -5.24 11.99 2.42
CA HIS A 155 -3.97 12.29 1.79
C HIS A 155 -3.03 11.07 1.86
N PRO A 156 -2.15 10.82 0.87
CA PRO A 156 -1.26 9.65 0.88
C PRO A 156 -0.33 9.58 2.10
N ASN A 157 0.12 10.73 2.61
CA ASN A 157 0.98 10.80 3.80
C ASN A 157 0.24 10.48 5.11
N GLN A 158 -1.05 10.15 5.06
CA GLN A 158 -1.80 9.61 6.19
C GLN A 158 -1.82 8.08 6.21
N LEU A 159 -1.08 7.40 5.34
CA LEU A 159 -1.00 5.94 5.37
C LEU A 159 -0.26 5.42 6.60
N LEU A 160 0.68 6.20 7.15
CA LEU A 160 1.51 5.87 8.31
C LEU A 160 1.93 7.16 9.04
N THR A 161 2.46 7.01 10.26
CA THR A 161 3.06 8.10 11.05
C THR A 161 4.22 8.79 10.32
N ALA A 162 4.37 10.11 10.51
CA ALA A 162 5.37 10.94 9.83
C ALA A 162 6.79 10.40 10.01
N VAL A 163 7.12 9.91 11.21
CA VAL A 163 8.42 9.31 11.56
C VAL A 163 8.77 8.10 10.68
N ALA A 164 7.76 7.35 10.22
CA ALA A 164 7.94 6.21 9.35
C ALA A 164 8.07 6.59 7.87
N LEU A 165 7.68 7.81 7.49
CA LEU A 165 7.63 8.23 6.09
C LEU A 165 8.99 8.70 5.57
N PRO A 166 9.23 8.57 4.25
CA PRO A 166 10.36 9.22 3.60
C PRO A 166 10.34 10.75 3.81
N SER A 167 11.51 11.39 3.71
CA SER A 167 11.62 12.85 3.89
C SER A 167 10.80 13.65 2.87
N ASP A 168 10.58 13.11 1.68
CA ASP A 168 9.74 13.68 0.61
C ASP A 168 8.28 13.20 0.66
N GLY A 169 7.91 12.41 1.68
CA GLY A 169 6.60 11.82 1.85
C GLY A 169 6.31 10.67 0.88
N LEU A 170 5.03 10.33 0.75
CA LEU A 170 4.52 9.27 -0.12
C LEU A 170 3.94 9.78 -1.42
N CYS A 171 3.60 11.07 -1.52
CA CYS A 171 3.05 11.66 -2.74
C CYS A 171 3.93 11.36 -3.95
N ASN A 172 5.24 11.56 -3.86
CA ASN A 172 6.17 11.28 -4.96
C ASN A 172 6.48 9.79 -5.21
N SER A 173 6.03 8.91 -4.33
CA SER A 173 6.33 7.48 -4.43
C SER A 173 5.44 6.76 -5.46
N ARG A 174 5.68 5.45 -5.65
CA ARG A 174 4.81 4.58 -6.44
C ARG A 174 3.64 4.03 -5.60
N LEU A 175 3.72 4.12 -4.28
CA LEU A 175 2.76 3.51 -3.36
C LEU A 175 1.31 3.98 -3.58
N PRO A 176 1.01 5.29 -3.77
CA PRO A 176 -0.37 5.74 -4.02
C PRO A 176 -0.98 5.07 -5.26
N VAL A 177 -0.20 4.96 -6.34
CA VAL A 177 -0.63 4.26 -7.57
C VAL A 177 -0.86 2.78 -7.30
N ASP A 178 0.03 2.15 -6.54
CA ASP A 178 -0.06 0.72 -6.24
C ASP A 178 -1.24 0.38 -5.34
N ILE A 179 -1.74 1.29 -4.49
CA ILE A 179 -2.87 1.03 -3.58
C ILE A 179 -4.24 1.39 -4.16
N CYS A 180 -4.34 2.30 -5.13
CA CYS A 180 -5.64 2.68 -5.74
C CYS A 180 -6.45 1.47 -6.23
N PRO A 181 -5.87 0.45 -6.91
CA PRO A 181 -6.63 -0.74 -7.29
C PRO A 181 -7.24 -1.49 -6.09
N TYR A 182 -6.61 -1.43 -4.92
CA TYR A 182 -7.09 -2.10 -3.73
C TYR A 182 -8.26 -1.33 -3.12
N LEU A 183 -8.17 0.01 -3.07
CA LEU A 183 -9.28 0.84 -2.62
C LEU A 183 -10.53 0.59 -3.47
N GLU A 184 -10.37 0.61 -4.79
CA GLU A 184 -11.46 0.39 -5.74
C GLU A 184 -12.07 -1.02 -5.62
N THR A 185 -11.24 -2.07 -5.46
CA THR A 185 -11.73 -3.45 -5.30
C THR A 185 -12.36 -3.70 -3.93
N LEU A 186 -11.90 -3.03 -2.87
CA LEU A 186 -12.42 -3.23 -1.52
C LEU A 186 -13.69 -2.42 -1.25
N GLN A 187 -13.93 -1.35 -2.00
CA GLN A 187 -15.10 -0.49 -1.80
C GLN A 187 -16.43 -1.26 -1.90
N PRO A 188 -16.68 -2.11 -2.93
CA PRO A 188 -17.91 -2.91 -2.98
C PRO A 188 -18.10 -3.83 -1.76
N LEU A 189 -17.02 -4.38 -1.20
CA LEU A 189 -17.11 -5.23 -0.01
C LEU A 189 -17.51 -4.41 1.23
N HIS A 190 -17.04 -3.16 1.32
CA HIS A 190 -17.43 -2.25 2.38
C HIS A 190 -18.89 -1.81 2.23
N ASP A 191 -19.31 -1.46 1.01
CA ASP A 191 -20.69 -1.04 0.72
C ASP A 191 -21.69 -2.16 0.98
N ALA A 192 -21.31 -3.42 0.73
CA ALA A 192 -22.08 -4.62 1.08
C ALA A 192 -22.03 -4.96 2.59
N GLY A 193 -21.29 -4.21 3.40
CA GLY A 193 -21.14 -4.44 4.85
C GLY A 193 -20.31 -5.66 5.24
N VAL A 194 -19.59 -6.24 4.28
CA VAL A 194 -18.76 -7.44 4.45
C VAL A 194 -17.38 -7.07 4.98
N LEU A 195 -16.77 -6.04 4.41
CA LEU A 195 -15.60 -5.39 4.99
C LEU A 195 -16.09 -4.38 6.03
N LYS A 196 -15.85 -4.64 7.31
CA LYS A 196 -16.36 -3.80 8.43
C LYS A 196 -15.61 -2.49 8.63
N MET A 197 -14.48 -2.30 7.95
CA MET A 197 -13.66 -1.10 8.02
C MET A 197 -13.66 -0.39 6.67
N ARG A 198 -13.44 0.92 6.66
CA ARG A 198 -13.21 1.63 5.40
C ARG A 198 -12.02 0.99 4.66
N PRO A 199 -12.05 0.94 3.31
CA PRO A 199 -10.98 0.34 2.51
C PRO A 199 -9.58 0.84 2.87
N LEU A 200 -9.42 2.14 3.11
CA LEU A 200 -8.12 2.71 3.47
C LEU A 200 -7.64 2.23 4.85
N ASP A 201 -8.53 2.15 5.83
CA ASP A 201 -8.20 1.69 7.19
C ASP A 201 -7.83 0.21 7.18
N PHE A 202 -8.51 -0.60 6.36
CA PHE A 202 -8.10 -1.98 6.12
C PHE A 202 -6.71 -2.07 5.48
N ILE A 203 -6.43 -1.25 4.46
CA ILE A 203 -5.11 -1.18 3.83
C ILE A 203 -4.03 -0.78 4.84
N ARG A 204 -4.27 0.25 5.66
CA ARG A 204 -3.37 0.67 6.75
C ARG A 204 -3.07 -0.48 7.69
N TRP A 205 -4.09 -1.20 8.14
CA TRP A 205 -3.90 -2.36 9.01
C TRP A 205 -3.00 -3.42 8.35
N ARG A 206 -3.29 -3.80 7.10
CA ARG A 206 -2.48 -4.80 6.38
C ARG A 206 -1.04 -4.32 6.14
N LEU A 207 -0.84 -3.02 5.88
CA LEU A 207 0.49 -2.41 5.80
C LEU A 207 1.26 -2.63 7.11
N ILE A 208 0.65 -2.28 8.24
CA ILE A 208 1.24 -2.35 9.58
C ILE A 208 1.57 -3.79 9.97
N ASP A 209 0.66 -4.73 9.74
CA ASP A 209 0.88 -6.16 9.97
C ASP A 209 2.11 -6.66 9.18
N LYS A 210 2.19 -6.27 7.90
CA LYS A 210 3.32 -6.63 7.04
C LYS A 210 4.64 -6.02 7.52
N PHE A 211 4.62 -4.79 8.04
CA PHE A 211 5.78 -4.18 8.68
C PHE A 211 6.22 -4.98 9.92
N ASN A 212 5.27 -5.32 10.79
CA ASN A 212 5.54 -6.07 12.02
C ASN A 212 6.07 -7.48 11.75
N GLN A 213 5.54 -8.18 10.74
CA GLN A 213 6.04 -9.49 10.31
C GLN A 213 7.49 -9.44 9.79
N ARG A 214 7.87 -8.35 9.12
CA ARG A 214 9.25 -8.15 8.65
C ARG A 214 10.20 -7.73 9.75
N LYS A 215 9.75 -6.95 10.75
CA LYS A 215 10.55 -6.57 11.92
C LYS A 215 11.09 -7.78 12.70
N LYS A 216 10.31 -8.87 12.78
CA LYS A 216 10.73 -10.13 13.40
C LYS A 216 11.94 -10.81 12.72
N ARG A 217 12.40 -10.33 11.55
CA ARG A 217 13.45 -10.96 10.74
C ARG A 217 14.74 -10.13 10.60
N VAL A 218 14.90 -9.06 11.39
CA VAL A 218 15.99 -8.06 11.28
C VAL A 218 15.83 -7.19 10.02
N TRP A 219 15.69 -5.87 10.19
CA TRP A 219 15.67 -4.94 9.06
C TRP A 219 17.10 -4.50 8.72
N PRO A 220 17.62 -4.81 7.53
CA PRO A 220 18.92 -4.30 7.10
C PRO A 220 18.85 -2.86 6.55
N LYS A 221 17.69 -2.19 6.58
CA LYS A 221 17.48 -0.85 6.00
C LYS A 221 16.64 0.05 6.91
N PRO A 222 16.85 1.38 6.89
CA PRO A 222 16.01 2.33 7.61
C PRO A 222 14.52 2.18 7.22
N VAL A 223 13.61 2.35 8.20
CA VAL A 223 12.16 2.21 8.01
C VAL A 223 11.66 3.03 6.82
N LYS A 224 12.15 4.26 6.68
CA LYS A 224 11.82 5.17 5.57
C LYS A 224 12.15 4.56 4.19
N SER A 225 13.29 3.91 4.05
CA SER A 225 13.67 3.22 2.80
C SER A 225 12.80 1.98 2.53
N ALA A 226 12.34 1.30 3.59
CA ALA A 226 11.44 0.17 3.48
C ALA A 226 10.04 0.60 3.03
N VAL A 227 9.52 1.72 3.55
CA VAL A 227 8.22 2.29 3.17
C VAL A 227 8.24 2.75 1.71
N ARG A 228 9.29 3.46 1.29
CA ARG A 228 9.43 3.92 -0.10
C ARG A 228 9.39 2.78 -1.13
N ASN A 229 9.97 1.63 -0.77
CA ASN A 229 10.04 0.46 -1.65
C ASN A 229 8.94 -0.57 -1.36
N LEU A 230 7.96 -0.21 -0.52
CA LEU A 230 6.92 -1.12 -0.14
C LEU A 230 5.99 -1.37 -1.32
N ARG A 231 6.13 -2.54 -1.94
CA ARG A 231 5.10 -3.03 -2.86
C ARG A 231 3.98 -3.63 -2.02
N PHE A 232 2.84 -2.96 -1.97
CA PHE A 232 1.69 -3.39 -1.16
C PHE A 232 1.29 -4.81 -1.53
N CYS A 233 1.15 -5.09 -2.83
CA CYS A 233 0.89 -6.42 -3.37
C CYS A 233 1.53 -6.60 -4.76
N SER A 234 2.74 -7.17 -4.81
CA SER A 234 3.15 -7.90 -6.02
C SER A 234 2.46 -9.27 -6.04
N ARG A 235 2.35 -9.92 -7.21
CA ARG A 235 1.94 -11.34 -7.32
C ARG A 235 2.74 -12.29 -6.40
N LYS A 236 3.87 -11.83 -5.85
CA LYS A 236 4.73 -12.55 -4.91
C LYS A 236 4.48 -12.20 -3.44
N THR A 237 3.43 -11.43 -3.12
CA THR A 237 3.15 -11.10 -1.72
C THR A 237 2.70 -12.31 -0.94
N ARG A 238 3.30 -12.48 0.25
CA ARG A 238 2.99 -13.56 1.19
C ARG A 238 1.71 -13.29 1.99
N ASP A 239 1.08 -12.12 1.82
CA ASP A 239 -0.22 -11.84 2.40
C ASP A 239 -1.29 -12.56 1.55
N HIS A 240 -1.60 -13.79 1.94
CA HIS A 240 -2.61 -14.61 1.28
C HIS A 240 -4.00 -14.04 1.53
N LEU A 241 -4.28 -13.53 2.73
CA LEU A 241 -5.59 -12.98 3.07
C LEU A 241 -5.92 -11.73 2.25
N MET A 242 -4.97 -10.80 2.06
CA MET A 242 -5.18 -9.65 1.17
C MET A 242 -5.44 -10.10 -0.28
N ARG A 243 -4.73 -11.13 -0.77
CA ARG A 243 -4.99 -11.66 -2.12
C ARG A 243 -6.40 -12.26 -2.24
N TYR A 244 -6.90 -12.90 -1.19
CA TYR A 244 -8.26 -13.43 -1.15
C TYR A 244 -9.31 -12.33 -1.07
N ALA A 245 -9.13 -11.33 -0.20
CA ALA A 245 -10.00 -10.15 -0.15
C ALA A 245 -10.11 -9.46 -1.52
N MET A 246 -8.99 -9.35 -2.23
CA MET A 246 -8.98 -8.81 -3.59
C MET A 246 -9.68 -9.71 -4.61
N ARG A 247 -9.60 -11.03 -4.47
CA ARG A 247 -10.35 -11.95 -5.34
C ARG A 247 -11.85 -11.79 -5.12
N LEU A 248 -12.26 -11.70 -3.86
CA LEU A 248 -13.63 -11.48 -3.43
C LEU A 248 -14.22 -10.18 -3.96
N GLY A 249 -13.50 -9.06 -3.84
CA GLY A 249 -13.97 -7.77 -4.35
C GLY A 249 -14.02 -7.67 -5.88
N ASN A 250 -13.51 -8.68 -6.60
CA ASN A 250 -13.60 -8.78 -8.06
C ASN A 250 -14.60 -9.85 -8.52
N LEU A 251 -15.31 -10.52 -7.61
CA LEU A 251 -16.42 -11.40 -7.99
C LEU A 251 -17.56 -10.54 -8.54
N ASP A 252 -18.24 -11.05 -9.56
CA ASP A 252 -19.50 -10.45 -9.96
C ASP A 252 -20.60 -10.71 -8.90
N PRO A 253 -21.72 -9.98 -8.92
CA PRO A 253 -22.76 -10.13 -7.91
C PRO A 253 -23.34 -11.54 -7.78
N ILE A 254 -23.37 -12.33 -8.86
CA ILE A 254 -23.87 -13.71 -8.84
C ILE A 254 -22.84 -14.60 -8.16
N GLU A 255 -21.58 -14.53 -8.58
CA GLU A 255 -20.47 -15.26 -7.96
C GLU A 255 -20.34 -14.93 -6.46
N TRP A 256 -20.61 -13.67 -6.09
CA TRP A 256 -20.63 -13.21 -4.72
C TRP A 256 -21.70 -13.90 -3.87
N GLU A 257 -22.95 -13.90 -4.34
CA GLU A 257 -24.06 -14.54 -3.63
C GLU A 257 -23.87 -16.05 -3.53
N GLU A 258 -23.41 -16.71 -4.60
CA GLU A 258 -23.09 -18.13 -4.59
C GLU A 258 -22.03 -18.46 -3.53
N PHE A 259 -20.96 -17.65 -3.47
CA PHE A 259 -19.91 -17.79 -2.46
C PHE A 259 -20.46 -17.61 -1.04
N MET A 260 -21.29 -16.59 -0.81
CA MET A 260 -21.86 -16.32 0.51
C MET A 260 -22.89 -17.36 0.94
N ASP A 261 -23.68 -17.91 0.02
CA ASP A 261 -24.60 -19.01 0.27
C ASP A 261 -23.83 -20.29 0.63
N GLU A 262 -22.74 -20.58 -0.08
CA GLU A 262 -21.87 -21.70 0.24
C GLU A 262 -21.24 -21.57 1.63
N TYR A 263 -20.73 -20.38 1.94
CA TYR A 263 -20.17 -20.09 3.25
C TYR A 263 -21.22 -20.21 4.37
N ARG A 264 -22.42 -19.66 4.17
CA ARG A 264 -23.53 -19.77 5.13
C ARG A 264 -23.90 -21.23 5.36
N ARG A 265 -24.10 -22.01 4.29
CA ARG A 265 -24.46 -23.43 4.36
C ARG A 265 -23.44 -24.25 5.16
N LYS A 266 -22.15 -24.07 4.88
CA LYS A 266 -21.06 -24.82 5.55
C LYS A 266 -20.92 -24.48 7.04
N ASN A 267 -21.25 -23.25 7.43
CA ASN A 267 -21.20 -22.83 8.84
C ASN A 267 -22.49 -23.14 9.62
N SER A 268 -23.63 -23.28 8.95
CA SER A 268 -24.86 -23.75 9.60
C SER A 268 -24.80 -25.21 10.01
N THR A 269 -24.12 -26.08 9.24
CA THR A 269 -23.97 -27.51 9.58
C THR A 269 -23.02 -27.76 10.74
N SER A 270 -22.01 -26.90 10.94
CA SER A 270 -21.03 -27.04 12.05
C SER A 270 -21.65 -26.84 13.44
N LEU A 271 -22.86 -26.29 13.55
CA LEU A 271 -23.56 -26.05 14.82
C LEU A 271 -24.51 -27.19 15.21
N GLN A 272 -24.71 -28.20 14.35
CA GLN A 272 -25.65 -29.30 14.61
C GLN A 272 -25.00 -30.61 15.08
N ASP A 273 -23.66 -30.67 15.14
CA ASP A 273 -22.92 -31.89 15.52
C ASP A 273 -22.27 -31.81 16.93
N GLU A 274 -22.60 -30.80 17.75
CA GLU A 274 -22.10 -30.65 19.14
C GLU A 274 -23.15 -30.94 20.25
N ASP A 275 -24.31 -31.51 19.91
CA ASP A 275 -25.31 -31.98 20.89
C ASP A 275 -25.31 -33.50 21.08
#